data_AF-A0AA89I108-F1
#
_entry.id   AF-A0AA89I108-F1
#
_cell.length_a   1.000
_cell.length_b   1.000
_cell.length_c   1.000
_cell.angle_alpha   90.00
_cell.angle_beta   90.00
_cell.angle_gamma   90.00
#
_symmetry.space_group_name_H-M   'P 1'
#
loop_
_entity.id
_entity.type
_entity.pdbx_description
1 polymer ?
#
loop_
_entity_poly.entity_id
_entity_poly.type
_entity_poly.pdbx_seq_one_letter_code
_entity_poly.pdbx_strand_id
1 'polypeptide(L)'
;MKVINRITITIIILLQVSFFSIIETTPRMFLLNSTVYKTLTIFLVICLLICNIIFNFDRLNKPRRYHFMLFIVVSIMTYLLVLWGSQGAYQQSVIVTLKNSYIYFMFVLYLLLVFFFNDELDTNFLLQVIKYTGAIYSVMLIVQAALFNRGTTFLDLGTYGLNPIYDSFGPIFHFIRIANAADFISFAMLMTGIDTLLCRDKKRILINSGLLLVNYLYIVFVSGTRMYMIADTLIFLALIVIMAVKKYKGLIFGLLTVITVSGFMGIPLLINSFIGGKRKLSFDMRLGEIQYYADKVLHNGWFGLGFPDSKRYDQLLHGPANSHVLMANANYFIEDVGILGIVVVFGVLGLIGLIYFGYLLITAFIQAHGRYKQAILLIILYLASTVATLSLLDPQRIFYLFFIIYLIEYLTNHVLSKDLEEIQ
;
A
#
# COMPACT_ATOMS: atom_id res chain seq x y z
N MET A 1 -26.85 13.03 1.51
CA MET A 1 -25.44 12.90 1.08
C MET A 1 -24.56 12.01 1.97
N LYS A 2 -24.55 12.16 3.31
CA LYS A 2 -23.67 11.34 4.18
C LYS A 2 -23.79 9.82 3.97
N VAL A 3 -25.01 9.29 3.87
CA VAL A 3 -25.25 7.85 3.63
C VAL A 3 -24.70 7.42 2.27
N ILE A 4 -24.98 8.17 1.21
CA ILE A 4 -24.46 7.91 -0.15
C ILE A 4 -22.93 7.91 -0.12
N ASN A 5 -22.29 8.91 0.49
CA ASN A 5 -20.84 8.97 0.63
C ASN A 5 -20.26 7.73 1.32
N ARG A 6 -20.89 7.27 2.41
CA ARG A 6 -20.48 6.08 3.16
C ARG A 6 -20.64 4.80 2.34
N ILE A 7 -21.73 4.67 1.59
CA ILE A 7 -21.95 3.53 0.69
C ILE A 7 -20.89 3.54 -0.42
N THR A 8 -20.71 4.67 -1.11
CA THR A 8 -19.76 4.77 -2.23
C THR A 8 -18.32 4.54 -1.77
N ILE A 9 -17.88 5.09 -0.64
CA ILE A 9 -16.52 4.84 -0.14
C ILE A 9 -16.34 3.38 0.31
N THR A 10 -17.39 2.74 0.83
CA THR A 10 -17.37 1.30 1.14
C THR A 10 -17.20 0.48 -0.13
N ILE A 11 -17.92 0.82 -1.21
CA ILE A 11 -17.75 0.18 -2.52
C ILE A 11 -16.32 0.37 -3.03
N ILE A 12 -15.76 1.59 -2.95
CA ILE A 12 -14.37 1.88 -3.33
C ILE A 12 -13.37 1.02 -2.56
N ILE A 13 -13.57 0.84 -1.25
CA ILE A 13 -12.74 -0.03 -0.41
C ILE A 13 -12.89 -1.50 -0.82
N LEU A 14 -14.12 -1.97 -1.04
CA LEU A 14 -14.40 -3.34 -1.50
C LEU A 14 -13.79 -3.64 -2.87
N LEU A 15 -13.70 -2.64 -3.75
CA LEU A 15 -13.01 -2.77 -5.04
C LEU A 15 -11.50 -3.02 -4.88
N GLN A 16 -10.86 -2.59 -3.78
CA GLN A 16 -9.44 -2.91 -3.53
C GLN A 16 -9.22 -4.37 -3.17
N VAL A 17 -10.26 -5.03 -2.68
CA VAL A 17 -10.24 -6.45 -2.30
C VAL A 17 -10.53 -7.34 -3.51
N SER A 18 -10.60 -6.74 -4.71
CA SER A 18 -10.99 -7.41 -5.95
C SER A 18 -12.24 -8.25 -5.72
N PHE A 19 -13.37 -7.59 -5.43
CA PHE A 19 -14.71 -8.21 -5.24
C PHE A 19 -15.04 -9.35 -6.24
N PHE A 20 -14.40 -9.31 -7.40
CA PHE A 20 -14.35 -10.37 -8.41
C PHE A 20 -13.85 -11.74 -7.94
N SER A 21 -13.15 -11.87 -6.81
CA SER A 21 -12.85 -13.21 -6.29
C SER A 21 -14.09 -13.93 -5.77
N ILE A 22 -15.21 -13.23 -5.55
CA ILE A 22 -16.46 -13.76 -5.00
C ILE A 22 -17.48 -14.05 -6.12
N ILE A 23 -17.27 -13.51 -7.33
CA ILE A 23 -18.18 -13.61 -8.47
C ILE A 23 -17.37 -13.92 -9.73
N GLU A 24 -17.81 -14.87 -10.54
CA GLU A 24 -17.14 -15.22 -11.80
C GLU A 24 -16.78 -13.99 -12.66
N THR A 25 -15.48 -13.87 -12.97
CA THR A 25 -14.90 -12.65 -13.52
C THR A 25 -14.80 -12.72 -15.04
N THR A 26 -15.44 -11.79 -15.73
CA THR A 26 -15.21 -11.64 -17.18
C THR A 26 -13.93 -10.82 -17.46
N PRO A 27 -13.26 -11.00 -18.62
CA PRO A 27 -12.09 -10.20 -18.98
C PRO A 27 -12.35 -8.68 -18.97
N ARG A 28 -13.58 -8.25 -19.29
CA ARG A 28 -13.97 -6.84 -19.23
C ARG A 28 -14.02 -6.32 -17.80
N MET A 29 -14.55 -7.11 -16.87
CA MET A 29 -14.59 -6.74 -15.44
C MET A 29 -13.18 -6.61 -14.86
N PHE A 30 -12.27 -7.50 -15.24
CA PHE A 30 -10.86 -7.41 -14.83
C PHE A 30 -10.18 -6.12 -15.29
N LEU A 31 -10.46 -5.65 -16.51
CA LEU A 31 -9.93 -4.37 -17.03
C LEU A 31 -10.57 -3.15 -16.37
N LEU A 32 -11.81 -3.27 -15.88
CA LEU A 32 -12.47 -2.20 -15.13
C LEU A 32 -11.83 -2.03 -13.74
N ASN A 33 -11.59 -3.13 -13.04
CA ASN A 33 -10.93 -3.09 -11.74
C ASN A 33 -10.29 -4.43 -11.37
N SER A 34 -9.01 -4.42 -11.02
CA SER A 34 -8.24 -5.53 -10.50
C SER A 34 -7.14 -5.01 -9.58
N THR A 35 -6.24 -5.89 -9.13
CA THR A 35 -5.03 -5.47 -8.41
C THR A 35 -4.16 -4.52 -9.23
N VAL A 36 -4.14 -4.68 -10.55
CA VAL A 36 -3.34 -3.89 -11.49
C VAL A 36 -4.15 -2.74 -12.10
N TYR A 37 -5.42 -2.97 -12.45
CA TYR A 37 -6.26 -1.97 -13.09
C TYR A 37 -7.15 -1.26 -12.07
N LYS A 38 -7.14 0.08 -12.04
CA LYS A 38 -7.95 0.85 -11.07
C LYS A 38 -8.95 1.81 -11.71
N THR A 39 -9.35 1.55 -12.95
CA THR A 39 -10.20 2.44 -13.75
C THR A 39 -11.50 2.78 -13.05
N LEU A 40 -12.25 1.78 -12.58
CA LEU A 40 -13.53 1.99 -11.87
C LEU A 40 -13.32 2.67 -10.52
N THR A 41 -12.27 2.30 -9.79
CA THR A 41 -11.92 2.95 -8.51
C THR A 41 -11.68 4.44 -8.71
N ILE A 42 -10.84 4.82 -9.67
CA ILE A 42 -10.53 6.23 -9.97
C ILE A 42 -11.78 6.97 -10.43
N PHE A 43 -12.57 6.37 -11.32
CA PHE A 43 -13.83 6.96 -11.77
C PHE A 43 -14.78 7.25 -10.61
N LEU A 44 -14.98 6.30 -9.70
CA LEU A 44 -15.83 6.49 -8.52
C LEU A 44 -15.28 7.54 -7.56
N VAL A 45 -13.95 7.61 -7.38
CA VAL A 45 -13.31 8.66 -6.55
C VAL A 45 -13.55 10.04 -7.15
N ILE A 46 -13.38 10.21 -8.46
CA ILE A 46 -13.63 11.49 -9.15
C ILE A 46 -15.11 11.87 -9.07
N CYS A 47 -16.02 10.95 -9.40
CA CYS A 47 -17.46 11.19 -9.29
C CYS A 47 -17.88 11.57 -7.87
N LEU A 48 -17.36 10.86 -6.86
CA LEU A 48 -17.66 11.16 -5.47
C LEU A 48 -17.09 12.52 -5.06
N LEU A 49 -15.91 12.91 -5.53
CA LEU A 49 -15.35 14.24 -5.30
C LEU A 49 -16.23 15.32 -5.91
N ILE A 50 -16.60 15.21 -7.18
CA ILE A 50 -17.45 16.19 -7.88
C ILE A 50 -18.79 16.34 -7.17
N CYS A 51 -19.46 15.23 -6.85
CA CYS A 51 -20.71 15.25 -6.10
C CYS A 51 -20.56 15.96 -4.74
N ASN A 52 -19.44 15.73 -4.05
CA ASN A 52 -19.19 16.38 -2.76
C ASN A 52 -18.88 17.88 -2.87
N ILE A 53 -18.20 18.31 -3.94
CA ILE A 53 -17.99 19.73 -4.24
C ILE A 53 -19.33 20.42 -4.49
N ILE A 54 -20.23 19.80 -5.25
CA ILE A 54 -21.54 20.38 -5.59
C ILE A 54 -22.47 20.43 -4.38
N PHE A 55 -22.59 19.32 -3.61
CA PHE A 55 -23.61 19.18 -2.59
C PHE A 55 -23.14 19.42 -1.15
N ASN A 56 -21.83 19.44 -0.90
CA ASN A 56 -21.25 19.63 0.44
C ASN A 56 -20.16 20.72 0.43
N PHE A 57 -20.32 21.75 -0.39
CA PHE A 57 -19.34 22.84 -0.55
C PHE A 57 -18.93 23.48 0.79
N ASP A 58 -19.85 23.60 1.74
CA ASP A 58 -19.57 24.14 3.07
C ASP A 58 -18.45 23.40 3.82
N ARG A 59 -18.28 22.09 3.57
CA ARG A 59 -17.18 21.31 4.16
C ARG A 59 -15.81 21.71 3.59
N LEU A 60 -15.76 22.20 2.35
CA LEU A 60 -14.53 22.66 1.69
C LEU A 60 -14.01 23.96 2.32
N ASN A 61 -14.91 24.84 2.75
CA ASN A 61 -14.56 26.16 3.31
C ASN A 61 -14.24 26.13 4.81
N LYS A 62 -14.24 24.95 5.44
CA LYS A 62 -13.89 24.85 6.87
C LYS A 62 -12.39 25.15 7.05
N PRO A 63 -12.02 26.09 7.93
CA PRO A 63 -10.62 26.38 8.19
C PRO A 63 -9.95 25.15 8.80
N ARG A 64 -8.96 24.62 8.10
CA ARG A 64 -8.19 23.44 8.50
C ARG A 64 -6.74 23.66 8.12
N ARG A 65 -5.83 23.10 8.92
CA ARG A 65 -4.43 22.98 8.52
C ARG A 65 -4.28 21.72 7.69
N TYR A 66 -3.49 21.83 6.62
CA TYR A 66 -3.24 20.71 5.72
C TYR A 66 -1.72 20.49 5.60
N HIS A 67 -1.20 19.56 6.38
CA HIS A 67 0.22 19.25 6.45
C HIS A 67 0.76 18.70 5.12
N PHE A 68 -0.01 17.85 4.43
CA PHE A 68 0.42 17.22 3.17
C PHE A 68 -0.14 17.88 1.89
N MET A 69 -1.00 18.91 2.00
CA MET A 69 -1.67 19.48 0.82
C MET A 69 -0.69 20.02 -0.22
N LEU A 70 0.35 20.75 0.21
CA LEU A 70 1.36 21.27 -0.71
C LEU A 70 2.09 20.13 -1.44
N PHE A 71 2.43 19.04 -0.74
CA PHE A 71 3.04 17.87 -1.35
C PHE A 71 2.14 17.26 -2.42
N ILE A 72 0.84 17.14 -2.16
CA ILE A 72 -0.12 16.57 -3.12
C ILE A 72 -0.30 17.49 -4.33
N VAL A 73 -0.43 18.80 -4.13
CA VAL A 73 -0.53 19.77 -5.24
C VAL A 73 0.74 19.73 -6.11
N VAL A 74 1.92 19.74 -5.50
CA VAL A 74 3.20 19.64 -6.22
C VAL A 74 3.33 18.29 -6.95
N SER A 75 2.84 17.19 -6.36
CA SER A 75 2.83 15.88 -7.01
C SER A 75 1.92 15.84 -8.24
N ILE A 76 0.73 16.47 -8.17
CA ILE A 76 -0.17 16.61 -9.32
C ILE A 76 0.48 17.46 -10.41
N MET A 77 1.10 18.58 -10.05
CA MET A 77 1.81 19.43 -11.03
C MET A 77 2.98 18.68 -11.67
N THR A 78 3.76 17.95 -10.88
CA THR A 78 4.86 17.11 -11.36
C THR A 78 4.36 16.04 -12.32
N TYR A 79 3.23 15.40 -12.00
CA TYR A 79 2.56 14.45 -12.89
C TYR A 79 2.17 15.08 -14.23
N LEU A 80 1.54 16.25 -14.22
CA LEU A 80 1.15 16.96 -15.45
C LEU A 80 2.38 17.36 -16.29
N LEU A 81 3.46 17.79 -15.65
CA LEU A 81 4.73 18.10 -16.32
C LEU A 81 5.32 16.85 -16.97
N VAL A 82 5.43 15.74 -16.26
CA VAL A 82 5.99 14.48 -16.81
C VAL A 82 5.08 13.91 -17.91
N LEU A 83 3.77 14.09 -17.80
CA LEU A 83 2.82 13.74 -18.86
C LEU A 83 3.08 14.55 -20.14
N TRP A 84 3.29 15.85 -20.02
CA TRP A 84 3.65 16.70 -21.16
C TRP A 84 5.03 16.35 -21.72
N GLY A 85 6.03 16.17 -20.85
CA GLY A 85 7.38 15.75 -21.24
C GLY A 85 7.39 14.41 -21.98
N SER A 86 6.60 13.44 -21.54
CA SER A 86 6.47 12.12 -22.17
C SER A 86 5.89 12.22 -23.58
N GLN A 87 4.94 13.12 -23.83
CA GLN A 87 4.39 13.34 -25.18
C GLN A 87 5.47 13.84 -26.14
N GLY A 88 6.27 14.80 -25.70
CA GLY A 88 7.37 15.37 -26.50
C GLY A 88 8.47 14.35 -26.75
N ALA A 89 8.93 13.64 -25.71
CA ALA A 89 10.02 12.69 -25.82
C ALA A 89 9.69 11.46 -26.69
N TYR A 90 8.48 10.91 -26.55
CA TYR A 90 8.09 9.69 -27.26
C TYR A 90 7.26 9.93 -28.53
N GLN A 91 6.99 11.19 -28.86
CA GLN A 91 6.16 11.60 -30.02
C GLN A 91 4.83 10.85 -30.06
N GLN A 92 4.13 10.82 -28.93
CA GLN A 92 2.90 10.07 -28.73
C GLN A 92 1.74 10.99 -28.35
N SER A 93 0.50 10.56 -28.62
CA SER A 93 -0.67 11.38 -28.35
C SER A 93 -0.95 11.53 -26.85
N VAL A 94 -1.65 12.63 -26.50
CA VAL A 94 -2.13 12.90 -25.14
C VAL A 94 -2.94 11.73 -24.60
N ILE A 95 -3.82 11.15 -25.43
CA ILE A 95 -4.72 10.05 -25.04
C ILE A 95 -3.93 8.79 -24.67
N VAL A 96 -2.91 8.44 -25.45
CA VAL A 96 -2.05 7.28 -25.15
C VAL A 96 -1.27 7.51 -23.86
N THR A 97 -0.72 8.71 -23.68
CA THR A 97 0.03 9.07 -22.47
C THR A 97 -0.85 9.06 -21.22
N LEU A 98 -2.09 9.57 -21.31
CA LEU A 98 -3.08 9.50 -20.23
C LEU A 98 -3.43 8.05 -19.90
N LYS A 99 -3.68 7.22 -20.91
CA LYS A 99 -3.99 5.81 -20.72
C LYS A 99 -2.88 5.06 -19.98
N ASN A 100 -1.60 5.41 -20.20
CA ASN A 100 -0.48 4.73 -19.55
C ASN A 100 -0.13 5.31 -18.17
N SER A 101 -0.74 6.44 -17.81
CA SER A 101 -0.43 7.17 -16.57
C SER A 101 -1.64 7.39 -15.66
N TYR A 102 -2.81 6.87 -16.05
CA TYR A 102 -4.08 7.12 -15.38
C TYR A 102 -4.07 6.75 -13.89
N ILE A 103 -3.22 5.80 -13.48
CA ILE A 103 -3.15 5.36 -12.10
C ILE A 103 -2.79 6.50 -11.13
N TYR A 104 -2.02 7.48 -11.61
CA TYR A 104 -1.63 8.66 -10.82
C TYR A 104 -2.80 9.62 -10.57
N PHE A 105 -3.94 9.50 -11.25
CA PHE A 105 -5.16 10.21 -10.85
C PHE A 105 -5.66 9.83 -9.45
N MET A 106 -5.11 8.77 -8.84
CA MET A 106 -5.39 8.43 -7.45
C MET A 106 -4.94 9.54 -6.46
N PHE A 107 -4.12 10.52 -6.84
CA PHE A 107 -3.86 11.72 -6.02
C PHE A 107 -5.16 12.39 -5.53
N VAL A 108 -6.22 12.32 -6.35
CA VAL A 108 -7.54 12.89 -6.06
C VAL A 108 -8.20 12.24 -4.84
N LEU A 109 -7.85 10.98 -4.51
CA LEU A 109 -8.36 10.29 -3.32
C LEU A 109 -8.00 11.03 -2.04
N TYR A 110 -6.78 11.57 -1.93
CA TYR A 110 -6.38 12.36 -0.76
C TYR A 110 -7.30 13.59 -0.59
N LEU A 111 -7.56 14.33 -1.67
CA LEU A 111 -8.41 15.52 -1.64
C LEU A 111 -9.83 15.18 -1.19
N LEU A 112 -10.38 14.09 -1.73
CA LEU A 112 -11.69 13.58 -1.33
C LEU A 112 -11.74 13.28 0.18
N LEU A 113 -10.78 12.53 0.69
CA LEU A 113 -10.76 12.11 2.10
C LEU A 113 -10.56 13.29 3.05
N VAL A 114 -9.56 14.15 2.78
CA VAL A 114 -9.21 15.28 3.65
C VAL A 114 -10.29 16.37 3.68
N PHE A 115 -10.95 16.64 2.56
CA PHE A 115 -12.01 17.65 2.55
C PHE A 115 -13.33 17.11 3.11
N PHE A 116 -13.71 15.87 2.76
CA PHE A 116 -15.07 15.40 3.00
C PHE A 116 -15.21 14.31 4.07
N PHE A 117 -14.13 13.66 4.52
CA PHE A 117 -14.18 12.56 5.51
C PHE A 117 -13.38 12.82 6.79
N ASN A 118 -12.74 13.98 6.94
CA ASN A 118 -11.82 14.32 8.03
C ASN A 118 -12.48 14.59 9.42
N ASP A 119 -13.71 14.15 9.66
CA ASP A 119 -14.35 14.25 10.98
C ASP A 119 -14.14 12.92 11.77
N GLU A 120 -14.18 12.93 13.11
CA GLU A 120 -13.91 11.74 13.93
C GLU A 120 -14.84 10.56 13.60
N LEU A 121 -16.14 10.83 13.40
CA LEU A 121 -17.11 9.81 13.04
C LEU A 121 -16.83 9.18 11.68
N ASP A 122 -16.41 9.98 10.71
CA ASP A 122 -16.15 9.53 9.34
C ASP A 122 -14.81 8.78 9.28
N THR A 123 -13.78 9.22 10.01
CA THR A 123 -12.51 8.50 10.15
C THR A 123 -12.68 7.16 10.86
N ASN A 124 -13.41 7.14 11.98
CA ASN A 124 -13.73 5.90 12.69
C ASN A 124 -14.51 4.94 11.77
N PHE A 125 -15.50 5.44 11.01
CA PHE A 125 -16.22 4.64 10.03
C PHE A 125 -15.27 3.99 9.00
N LEU A 126 -14.37 4.77 8.39
CA LEU A 126 -13.41 4.24 7.41
C LEU A 126 -12.49 3.17 8.00
N LEU A 127 -11.97 3.40 9.22
CA LEU A 127 -11.15 2.42 9.93
C LEU A 127 -11.91 1.10 10.19
N GLN A 128 -13.18 1.19 10.61
CA GLN A 128 -14.02 0.00 10.83
C GLN A 128 -14.25 -0.77 9.53
N VAL A 129 -14.61 -0.07 8.44
CA VAL A 129 -14.86 -0.71 7.14
C VAL A 129 -13.62 -1.47 6.68
N ILE A 130 -12.44 -0.83 6.66
CA ILE A 130 -11.21 -1.48 6.21
C ILE A 130 -10.87 -2.70 7.09
N LYS A 131 -10.91 -2.54 8.42
CA LYS A 131 -10.60 -3.60 9.36
C LYS A 131 -11.52 -4.82 9.20
N TYR A 132 -12.83 -4.60 9.16
CA TYR A 132 -13.78 -5.70 9.05
C TYR A 132 -13.73 -6.34 7.67
N THR A 133 -13.60 -5.56 6.60
CA THR A 133 -13.41 -6.11 5.25
C THR A 133 -12.16 -6.98 5.19
N GLY A 134 -11.03 -6.53 5.75
CA GLY A 134 -9.78 -7.30 5.76
C GLY A 134 -9.91 -8.63 6.52
N ALA A 135 -10.55 -8.61 7.68
CA ALA A 135 -10.77 -9.80 8.49
C ALA A 135 -11.75 -10.79 7.83
N ILE A 136 -12.89 -10.30 7.33
CA ILE A 136 -13.86 -11.14 6.62
C ILE A 136 -13.19 -11.81 5.42
N TYR A 137 -12.43 -11.04 4.64
CA TYR A 137 -11.75 -11.58 3.47
C TYR A 137 -10.66 -12.59 3.82
N SER A 138 -9.87 -12.33 4.88
CA SER A 138 -8.89 -13.28 5.39
C SER A 138 -9.54 -14.61 5.78
N VAL A 139 -10.68 -14.59 6.47
CA VAL A 139 -11.44 -15.81 6.80
C VAL A 139 -11.89 -16.53 5.54
N MET A 140 -12.48 -15.81 4.57
CA MET A 140 -12.92 -16.41 3.31
C MET A 140 -11.76 -17.09 2.57
N LEU A 141 -10.59 -16.48 2.52
CA LEU A 141 -9.41 -17.02 1.86
C LEU A 141 -8.79 -18.21 2.60
N ILE A 142 -8.76 -18.19 3.93
CA ILE A 142 -8.33 -19.34 4.74
C ILE A 142 -9.27 -20.54 4.51
N VAL A 143 -10.59 -20.30 4.51
CA VAL A 143 -11.59 -21.33 4.22
C VAL A 143 -11.43 -21.86 2.80
N GLN A 144 -11.26 -20.98 1.80
CA GLN A 144 -11.00 -21.39 0.42
C GLN A 144 -9.72 -22.23 0.30
N ALA A 145 -8.63 -21.85 0.96
CA ALA A 145 -7.38 -22.61 0.94
C ALA A 145 -7.56 -24.02 1.54
N ALA A 146 -8.32 -24.14 2.64
CA ALA A 146 -8.61 -25.43 3.26
C ALA A 146 -9.55 -26.32 2.40
N LEU A 147 -10.53 -25.73 1.74
CA LEU A 147 -11.48 -26.43 0.86
C LEU A 147 -10.87 -26.82 -0.49
N PHE A 148 -9.87 -26.07 -0.97
CA PHE A 148 -9.16 -26.38 -2.21
C PHE A 148 -8.52 -27.77 -2.16
N ASN A 149 -7.96 -28.14 -1.01
CA ASN A 149 -7.39 -29.48 -0.77
C ASN A 149 -8.43 -30.61 -0.86
N ARG A 150 -9.72 -30.27 -0.79
CA ARG A 150 -10.85 -31.20 -0.95
C ARG A 150 -11.52 -31.07 -2.32
N GLY A 151 -10.90 -30.35 -3.27
CA GLY A 151 -11.42 -30.13 -4.62
C GLY A 151 -12.57 -29.13 -4.71
N THR A 152 -12.84 -28.34 -3.66
CA THR A 152 -13.95 -27.37 -3.65
C THR A 152 -13.45 -25.94 -3.81
N THR A 153 -13.90 -25.26 -4.87
CA THR A 153 -13.62 -23.85 -5.15
C THR A 153 -14.92 -23.05 -5.19
N PHE A 154 -15.07 -22.08 -4.30
CA PHE A 154 -16.20 -21.15 -4.27
C PHE A 154 -15.79 -19.70 -4.53
N LEU A 155 -14.48 -19.39 -4.48
CA LEU A 155 -13.91 -18.13 -4.93
C LEU A 155 -13.36 -18.30 -6.35
N ASP A 156 -13.69 -17.35 -7.24
CA ASP A 156 -13.06 -17.24 -8.55
C ASP A 156 -11.71 -16.52 -8.42
N LEU A 157 -10.66 -17.29 -8.21
CA LEU A 157 -9.31 -16.74 -8.06
C LEU A 157 -8.67 -16.35 -9.40
N GLY A 158 -9.35 -16.64 -10.53
CA GLY A 158 -8.85 -16.44 -11.89
C GLY A 158 -7.51 -17.14 -12.16
N THR A 159 -6.98 -16.97 -13.38
CA THR A 159 -5.64 -17.41 -13.77
C THR A 159 -4.51 -16.63 -13.08
N TYR A 160 -4.82 -15.49 -12.45
CA TYR A 160 -3.84 -14.57 -11.85
C TYR A 160 -3.74 -14.68 -10.32
N GLY A 161 -4.67 -15.36 -9.63
CA GLY A 161 -4.67 -15.50 -8.17
C GLY A 161 -4.11 -16.81 -7.64
N LEU A 162 -4.04 -17.81 -8.51
CA LEU A 162 -3.46 -19.12 -8.22
C LEU A 162 -2.05 -19.15 -8.78
N ASN A 163 -1.04 -19.25 -7.92
CA ASN A 163 0.31 -19.55 -8.36
C ASN A 163 0.63 -21.01 -7.97
N PRO A 164 0.13 -22.00 -8.75
CA PRO A 164 0.24 -23.43 -8.40
C PRO A 164 1.69 -23.94 -8.41
N ILE A 165 2.65 -23.14 -8.90
CA ILE A 165 4.05 -23.50 -9.02
C ILE A 165 4.80 -23.33 -7.69
N TYR A 166 4.25 -22.55 -6.74
CA TYR A 166 4.91 -22.25 -5.47
C TYR A 166 3.99 -22.53 -4.28
N ASP A 167 4.18 -23.69 -3.66
CA ASP A 167 3.59 -24.00 -2.36
C ASP A 167 3.84 -22.86 -1.35
N SER A 168 2.78 -22.29 -0.77
CA SER A 168 2.91 -21.48 0.45
C SER A 168 3.23 -22.43 1.59
N PHE A 169 4.44 -22.37 2.14
CA PHE A 169 4.87 -23.28 3.21
C PHE A 169 4.50 -24.75 2.92
N GLY A 170 4.94 -25.29 1.78
CA GLY A 170 5.15 -26.75 1.71
C GLY A 170 6.11 -27.11 2.85
N PRO A 171 5.84 -28.10 3.74
CA PRO A 171 5.01 -29.31 3.60
C PRO A 171 4.04 -29.58 4.79
N ILE A 172 3.65 -28.57 5.59
CA ILE A 172 2.94 -28.83 6.87
C ILE A 172 1.41 -28.91 6.69
N PHE A 173 0.82 -28.01 5.89
CA PHE A 173 -0.63 -27.93 5.71
C PHE A 173 -1.10 -28.08 4.25
N HIS A 174 -0.16 -28.13 3.30
CA HIS A 174 -0.44 -28.22 1.85
C HIS A 174 -1.47 -27.18 1.37
N PHE A 175 -1.47 -25.95 1.87
CA PHE A 175 -2.37 -24.93 1.36
C PHE A 175 -1.92 -24.40 0.02
N ILE A 176 -2.89 -24.11 -0.85
CA ILE A 176 -2.64 -23.37 -2.08
C ILE A 176 -2.28 -21.92 -1.76
N ARG A 177 -1.26 -21.42 -2.45
CA ARG A 177 -0.83 -20.03 -2.32
C ARG A 177 -1.81 -19.09 -3.01
N ILE A 178 -2.44 -18.19 -2.24
CA ILE A 178 -3.33 -17.13 -2.75
C ILE A 178 -2.76 -15.78 -2.32
N ALA A 179 -1.92 -15.17 -3.15
CA ALA A 179 -1.11 -14.00 -2.75
C ALA A 179 -1.77 -12.63 -3.02
N ASN A 180 -2.72 -12.54 -3.95
CA ASN A 180 -3.23 -11.25 -4.46
C ASN A 180 -3.89 -10.35 -3.40
N ALA A 181 -4.38 -10.93 -2.30
CA ALA A 181 -5.04 -10.19 -1.24
C ALA A 181 -4.09 -9.66 -0.16
N ALA A 182 -2.79 -10.00 -0.23
CA ALA A 182 -1.81 -9.68 0.79
C ALA A 182 -1.69 -8.17 1.04
N ASP A 183 -1.66 -7.38 -0.02
CA ASP A 183 -1.49 -5.92 0.05
C ASP A 183 -2.63 -5.27 0.86
N PHE A 184 -3.88 -5.63 0.56
CA PHE A 184 -5.04 -5.11 1.29
C PHE A 184 -5.09 -5.61 2.73
N ILE A 185 -4.81 -6.89 2.96
CA ILE A 185 -4.89 -7.49 4.31
C ILE A 185 -3.80 -6.93 5.22
N SER A 186 -2.57 -6.75 4.72
CA SER A 186 -1.49 -6.07 5.44
C SER A 186 -1.85 -4.61 5.74
N PHE A 187 -2.40 -3.88 4.77
CA PHE A 187 -2.93 -2.53 5.01
C PHE A 187 -4.03 -2.51 6.08
N ALA A 188 -4.95 -3.49 6.07
CA ALA A 188 -6.00 -3.62 7.08
C ALA A 188 -5.44 -3.97 8.46
N MET A 189 -4.34 -4.73 8.55
CA MET A 189 -3.61 -4.96 9.80
C MET A 189 -3.06 -3.66 10.37
N LEU A 190 -2.41 -2.82 9.54
CA LEU A 190 -1.96 -1.49 9.99
C LEU A 190 -3.14 -0.66 10.53
N MET A 191 -4.25 -0.58 9.80
CA MET A 191 -5.44 0.18 10.23
C MET A 191 -6.02 -0.37 11.55
N THR A 192 -6.03 -1.69 11.73
CA THR A 192 -6.47 -2.34 12.96
C THR A 192 -5.53 -2.04 14.13
N GLY A 193 -4.22 -2.01 13.89
CA GLY A 193 -3.21 -1.59 14.86
C GLY A 193 -3.42 -0.15 15.32
N ILE A 194 -3.62 0.77 14.37
CA ILE A 194 -3.91 2.17 14.67
C ILE A 194 -5.22 2.29 15.47
N ASP A 195 -6.29 1.62 15.06
CA ASP A 195 -7.55 1.61 15.79
C ASP A 195 -7.38 1.14 17.24
N THR A 196 -6.55 0.12 17.45
CA THR A 196 -6.23 -0.42 18.78
C THR A 196 -5.52 0.61 19.67
N LEU A 197 -4.59 1.39 19.10
CA LEU A 197 -3.89 2.45 19.83
C LEU A 197 -4.78 3.65 20.14
N LEU A 198 -5.72 3.97 19.24
CA LEU A 198 -6.64 5.10 19.42
C LEU A 198 -7.76 4.78 20.42
N CYS A 199 -8.20 3.53 20.51
CA CYS A 199 -9.32 3.12 21.36
C CYS A 199 -8.95 2.94 22.83
N ARG A 200 -9.91 3.25 23.72
CA ARG A 200 -9.78 3.03 25.18
C ARG A 200 -10.58 1.83 25.68
N ASP A 201 -11.54 1.36 24.90
CA ASP A 201 -12.41 0.26 25.29
C ASP A 201 -11.66 -1.09 25.19
N LYS A 202 -11.55 -1.78 26.33
CA LYS A 202 -10.93 -3.10 26.44
C LYS A 202 -11.59 -4.14 25.53
N LYS A 203 -12.91 -4.07 25.35
CA LYS A 203 -13.64 -5.00 24.49
C LYS A 203 -13.23 -4.81 23.02
N ARG A 204 -13.17 -3.55 22.58
CA ARG A 204 -12.70 -3.22 21.23
C ARG A 204 -11.24 -3.60 21.00
N ILE A 205 -10.37 -3.41 21.99
CA ILE A 205 -8.98 -3.88 21.92
C ILE A 205 -8.92 -5.40 21.74
N LEU A 206 -9.70 -6.16 22.51
CA LEU A 206 -9.75 -7.63 22.39
C LEU A 206 -10.24 -8.08 21.01
N ILE A 207 -11.30 -7.45 20.49
CA ILE A 207 -11.81 -7.71 19.14
C ILE A 207 -10.70 -7.42 18.12
N ASN A 208 -10.06 -6.26 18.20
CA ASN A 208 -9.00 -5.88 17.27
C ASN A 208 -7.81 -6.86 17.31
N SER A 209 -7.42 -7.34 18.49
CA SER A 209 -6.38 -8.37 18.62
C SER A 209 -6.76 -9.67 17.91
N GLY A 210 -8.03 -10.10 18.02
CA GLY A 210 -8.54 -11.26 17.28
C GLY A 210 -8.50 -11.06 15.77
N LEU A 211 -8.88 -9.86 15.29
CA LEU A 211 -8.84 -9.53 13.86
C LEU A 211 -7.41 -9.47 13.32
N LEU A 212 -6.46 -8.90 14.09
CA LEU A 212 -5.04 -8.91 13.74
C LEU A 212 -4.50 -10.33 13.63
N LEU A 213 -4.85 -11.21 14.56
CA LEU A 213 -4.45 -12.62 14.52
C LEU A 213 -4.96 -13.31 13.26
N VAL A 214 -6.26 -13.15 12.94
CA VAL A 214 -6.87 -13.76 11.74
C VAL A 214 -6.16 -13.29 10.46
N ASN A 215 -5.92 -11.98 10.32
CA ASN A 215 -5.20 -11.44 9.16
C ASN A 215 -3.76 -11.98 9.09
N TYR A 216 -3.06 -12.03 10.23
CA TYR A 216 -1.70 -12.57 10.29
C TYR A 216 -1.64 -14.05 9.89
N LEU A 217 -2.60 -14.87 10.36
CA LEU A 217 -2.72 -16.27 9.97
C LEU A 217 -2.88 -16.42 8.45
N TYR A 218 -3.71 -15.59 7.82
CA TYR A 218 -3.83 -15.58 6.36
C TYR A 218 -2.48 -15.26 5.68
N ILE A 219 -1.78 -14.21 6.13
CA ILE A 219 -0.51 -13.77 5.52
C ILE A 219 0.55 -14.89 5.59
N VAL A 220 0.65 -15.57 6.74
CA VAL A 220 1.64 -16.63 6.97
C VAL A 220 1.26 -17.93 6.24
N PHE A 221 0.02 -18.40 6.40
CA PHE A 221 -0.37 -19.74 5.97
C PHE A 221 -0.92 -19.81 4.55
N VAL A 222 -1.52 -18.73 4.03
CA VAL A 222 -2.21 -18.74 2.72
C VAL A 222 -1.50 -17.87 1.69
N SER A 223 -1.13 -16.63 2.04
CA SER A 223 -0.44 -15.74 1.09
C SER A 223 1.00 -16.17 0.82
N GLY A 224 1.74 -16.53 1.88
CA GLY A 224 3.15 -16.92 1.80
C GLY A 224 4.07 -15.82 1.26
N THR A 225 3.60 -14.56 1.23
CA THR A 225 4.37 -13.44 0.69
C THR A 225 5.34 -12.91 1.75
N ARG A 226 6.62 -13.26 1.59
CA ARG A 226 7.67 -13.08 2.61
C ARG A 226 7.82 -11.65 3.12
N MET A 227 7.73 -10.67 2.22
CA MET A 227 7.90 -9.27 2.62
C MET A 227 6.73 -8.79 3.48
N TYR A 228 5.50 -9.22 3.19
CA TYR A 228 4.36 -8.96 4.08
C TYR A 228 4.44 -9.72 5.40
N MET A 229 4.91 -10.99 5.39
CA MET A 229 5.17 -11.71 6.65
C MET A 229 6.14 -10.95 7.56
N ILE A 230 7.23 -10.41 7.00
CA ILE A 230 8.22 -9.62 7.76
C ILE A 230 7.59 -8.30 8.24
N ALA A 231 6.99 -7.53 7.33
CA ALA A 231 6.38 -6.23 7.64
C ALA A 231 5.28 -6.34 8.72
N ASP A 232 4.38 -7.31 8.57
CA ASP A 232 3.26 -7.50 9.49
C ASP A 232 3.70 -8.07 10.83
N THR A 233 4.76 -8.90 10.87
CA THR A 233 5.40 -9.33 12.13
C THR A 233 6.00 -8.14 12.86
N LEU A 234 6.68 -7.23 12.15
CA LEU A 234 7.24 -6.02 12.75
C LEU A 234 6.14 -5.11 13.31
N ILE A 235 5.02 -4.93 12.61
CA ILE A 235 3.84 -4.21 13.13
C ILE A 235 3.34 -4.89 14.40
N PHE A 236 3.16 -6.20 14.39
CA PHE A 236 2.63 -6.96 15.52
C PHE A 236 3.53 -6.83 16.76
N LEU A 237 4.85 -6.97 16.57
CA LEU A 237 5.85 -6.77 17.63
C LEU A 237 5.85 -5.33 18.13
N ALA A 238 5.81 -4.34 17.23
CA ALA A 238 5.76 -2.93 17.60
C ALA A 238 4.52 -2.61 18.43
N LEU A 239 3.35 -3.15 18.08
CA LEU A 239 2.12 -3.01 18.86
C LEU A 239 2.26 -3.60 20.26
N ILE A 240 2.77 -4.83 20.38
CA ILE A 240 3.02 -5.48 21.69
C ILE A 240 3.95 -4.62 22.53
N VAL A 241 5.07 -4.18 21.96
CA VAL A 241 6.04 -3.30 22.62
C VAL A 241 5.36 -2.01 23.08
N ILE A 242 4.68 -1.29 22.19
CA ILE A 242 4.04 0.00 22.51
C ILE A 242 3.01 -0.16 23.64
N MET A 243 2.23 -1.24 23.63
CA MET A 243 1.23 -1.52 24.64
C MET A 243 1.86 -1.97 25.97
N ALA A 244 2.91 -2.77 25.93
CA ALA A 244 3.54 -3.34 27.10
C ALA A 244 4.55 -2.39 27.77
N VAL A 245 5.16 -1.45 27.03
CA VAL A 245 6.18 -0.49 27.54
C VAL A 245 5.64 0.34 28.69
N LYS A 246 4.32 0.59 28.75
CA LYS A 246 3.72 1.29 29.89
C LYS A 246 3.80 0.50 31.20
N LYS A 247 3.88 -0.83 31.15
CA LYS A 247 3.82 -1.73 32.31
C LYS A 247 5.16 -2.40 32.65
N TYR A 248 6.00 -2.69 31.64
CA TYR A 248 7.23 -3.49 31.82
C TYR A 248 8.45 -2.90 31.09
N LYS A 249 8.75 -1.61 31.32
CA LYS A 249 9.81 -0.85 30.61
C LYS A 249 11.15 -1.61 30.48
N GLY A 250 11.65 -2.21 31.58
CA GLY A 250 12.94 -2.89 31.59
C GLY A 250 12.97 -4.21 30.81
N LEU A 251 11.95 -5.05 30.98
CA LEU A 251 11.86 -6.35 30.31
C LEU A 251 11.69 -6.20 28.79
N ILE A 252 10.98 -5.16 28.36
CA ILE A 252 10.76 -4.89 26.93
C ILE A 252 12.00 -4.29 26.28
N PHE A 253 12.74 -3.43 26.99
CA PHE A 253 14.03 -2.95 26.50
C PHE A 253 15.02 -4.12 26.35
N GLY A 254 15.04 -5.05 27.32
CA GLY A 254 15.81 -6.30 27.23
C GLY A 254 15.40 -7.15 26.03
N LEU A 255 14.11 -7.41 25.83
CA LEU A 255 13.60 -8.16 24.66
C LEU A 255 13.91 -7.48 23.33
N LEU A 256 13.74 -6.16 23.22
CA LEU A 256 14.11 -5.38 22.04
C LEU A 256 15.60 -5.50 21.73
N THR A 257 16.45 -5.43 22.76
CA THR A 257 17.89 -5.58 22.61
C THR A 257 18.23 -6.99 22.12
N VAL A 258 17.62 -8.03 22.71
CA VAL A 258 17.80 -9.42 22.28
C VAL A 258 17.30 -9.64 20.86
N ILE A 259 16.14 -9.10 20.47
CA ILE A 259 15.59 -9.18 19.11
C ILE A 259 16.48 -8.43 18.11
N THR A 260 17.00 -7.26 18.48
CA THR A 260 17.88 -6.47 17.60
C THR A 260 19.23 -7.17 17.41
N VAL A 261 19.81 -7.70 18.49
CA VAL A 261 21.08 -8.44 18.44
C VAL A 261 20.90 -9.77 17.68
N SER A 262 19.87 -10.55 17.99
CA SER A 262 19.57 -11.80 17.26
C SER A 262 19.20 -11.56 15.80
N GLY A 263 18.50 -10.46 15.51
CA GLY A 263 18.22 -9.99 14.16
C GLY A 263 19.51 -9.68 13.40
N PHE A 264 20.41 -8.88 13.99
CA PHE A 264 21.72 -8.57 13.39
C PHE A 264 22.58 -9.83 13.17
N MET A 265 22.60 -10.75 14.13
CA MET A 265 23.30 -12.03 14.00
C MET A 265 22.64 -12.98 12.98
N GLY A 266 21.34 -12.81 12.73
CA GLY A 266 20.56 -13.57 11.74
C GLY A 266 20.65 -13.03 10.32
N ILE A 267 21.09 -11.78 10.10
CA ILE A 267 21.24 -11.17 8.77
C ILE A 267 22.12 -12.03 7.84
N PRO A 268 23.31 -12.52 8.25
CA PRO A 268 24.14 -13.38 7.41
C PRO A 268 23.45 -14.70 7.02
N LEU A 269 22.69 -15.31 7.95
CA LEU A 269 21.93 -16.54 7.70
C LEU A 269 20.76 -16.31 6.73
N LEU A 270 20.04 -15.19 6.89
CA LEU A 270 19.00 -14.76 5.96
C LEU A 270 19.58 -14.52 4.57
N ILE A 271 20.66 -13.73 4.47
CA ILE A 271 21.36 -13.44 3.20
C ILE A 271 21.80 -14.74 2.52
N ASN A 272 22.41 -15.67 3.26
CA ASN A 272 22.81 -16.98 2.71
C ASN A 272 21.60 -17.81 2.23
N SER A 273 20.44 -17.69 2.86
CA SER A 273 19.19 -18.34 2.40
C SER A 273 18.61 -17.73 1.11
N PHE A 274 18.97 -16.50 0.77
CA PHE A 274 18.60 -15.83 -0.47
C PHE A 274 19.61 -16.06 -1.60
N ILE A 275 20.91 -16.17 -1.27
CA ILE A 275 22.00 -16.36 -2.24
C ILE A 275 22.18 -17.83 -2.66
N GLY A 276 21.68 -18.80 -1.88
CA GLY A 276 21.78 -20.25 -2.17
C GLY A 276 20.53 -20.91 -2.79
N GLY A 277 20.74 -21.92 -3.64
CA GLY A 277 19.70 -22.87 -4.12
C GLY A 277 18.76 -22.37 -5.22
N LYS A 278 17.56 -23.00 -5.36
CA LYS A 278 16.51 -22.67 -6.35
C LYS A 278 16.00 -21.21 -6.30
N ARG A 279 16.40 -20.45 -5.27
CA ARG A 279 15.93 -19.08 -4.98
C ARG A 279 16.91 -17.99 -5.42
N LYS A 280 18.16 -18.36 -5.74
CA LYS A 280 19.19 -17.46 -6.27
C LYS A 280 18.71 -16.74 -7.54
N LEU A 281 18.00 -17.44 -8.43
CA LEU A 281 17.46 -16.88 -9.67
C LEU A 281 16.50 -15.70 -9.42
N SER A 282 15.61 -15.79 -8.42
CA SER A 282 14.69 -14.69 -8.08
C SER A 282 15.41 -13.49 -7.46
N PHE A 283 16.50 -13.71 -6.73
CA PHE A 283 17.32 -12.64 -6.16
C PHE A 283 18.15 -11.94 -7.24
N ASP A 284 18.81 -12.73 -8.10
CA ASP A 284 19.60 -12.24 -9.22
C ASP A 284 18.75 -11.43 -10.21
N MET A 285 17.50 -11.86 -10.48
CA MET A 285 16.56 -11.08 -11.30
C MET A 285 16.27 -9.71 -10.70
N ARG A 286 15.96 -9.62 -9.40
CA ARG A 286 15.72 -8.33 -8.73
C ARG A 286 16.93 -7.41 -8.74
N LEU A 287 18.12 -7.97 -8.57
CA LEU A 287 19.35 -7.18 -8.64
C LEU A 287 19.56 -6.62 -10.06
N GLY A 288 19.28 -7.43 -11.08
CA GLY A 288 19.29 -7.01 -12.48
C GLY A 288 18.24 -5.92 -12.79
N GLU A 289 17.03 -6.05 -12.26
CA GLU A 289 15.98 -5.03 -12.38
C GLU A 289 16.40 -3.70 -11.75
N ILE A 290 16.96 -3.74 -10.52
CA ILE A 290 17.45 -2.54 -9.84
C ILE A 290 18.53 -1.86 -10.67
N GLN A 291 19.50 -2.61 -11.19
CA GLN A 291 20.56 -2.05 -12.03
C GLN A 291 20.00 -1.44 -13.31
N TYR A 292 19.15 -2.19 -14.03
CA TYR A 292 18.53 -1.73 -15.26
C TYR A 292 17.76 -0.43 -15.06
N TYR A 293 16.92 -0.37 -14.02
CA TYR A 293 16.07 0.80 -13.78
C TYR A 293 16.84 1.97 -13.19
N ALA A 294 17.87 1.75 -12.37
CA ALA A 294 18.74 2.82 -11.88
C ALA A 294 19.37 3.63 -13.04
N ASP A 295 19.77 2.95 -14.12
CA ASP A 295 20.31 3.57 -15.32
C ASP A 295 19.27 4.37 -16.13
N LYS A 296 17.98 4.23 -15.82
CA LYS A 296 16.88 4.94 -16.50
C LYS A 296 16.36 6.17 -15.75
N VAL A 297 16.87 6.46 -14.55
CA VAL A 297 16.43 7.61 -13.74
C VAL A 297 16.56 8.94 -14.47
N LEU A 298 17.60 9.11 -15.30
CA LEU A 298 17.84 10.33 -16.06
C LEU A 298 17.62 10.15 -17.57
N HIS A 299 16.82 9.15 -17.98
CA HIS A 299 16.67 8.79 -19.40
C HIS A 299 16.24 9.96 -20.29
N ASN A 300 15.32 10.81 -19.81
CA ASN A 300 14.85 12.00 -20.52
C ASN A 300 15.38 13.31 -19.90
N GLY A 301 16.52 13.25 -19.21
CA GLY A 301 17.15 14.39 -18.55
C GLY A 301 16.52 14.72 -17.20
N TRP A 302 15.48 15.57 -17.17
CA TRP A 302 14.88 16.04 -15.92
C TRP A 302 13.80 15.11 -15.36
N PHE A 303 13.20 14.27 -16.21
CA PHE A 303 12.36 13.15 -15.81
C PHE A 303 12.98 11.83 -16.30
N GLY A 304 12.63 10.72 -15.66
CA GLY A 304 13.13 9.40 -16.02
C GLY A 304 12.38 8.84 -17.22
N LEU A 305 11.81 7.65 -17.11
CA LEU A 305 11.04 7.01 -18.17
C LEU A 305 9.74 7.76 -18.51
N GLY A 306 9.07 8.39 -17.54
CA GLY A 306 7.75 8.95 -17.76
C GLY A 306 6.72 7.89 -18.16
N PHE A 307 5.91 8.17 -19.18
CA PHE A 307 4.75 7.34 -19.55
C PHE A 307 4.74 6.91 -21.03
N PRO A 308 5.76 6.18 -21.53
CA PRO A 308 5.83 5.77 -22.93
C PRO A 308 4.70 4.80 -23.31
N ASP A 309 4.38 4.71 -24.61
CA ASP A 309 3.48 3.70 -25.16
C ASP A 309 4.05 2.29 -24.93
N SER A 310 3.40 1.51 -24.06
CA SER A 310 3.84 0.15 -23.74
C SER A 310 3.91 -0.77 -24.95
N LYS A 311 3.12 -0.52 -26.01
CA LYS A 311 3.19 -1.31 -27.24
C LYS A 311 4.44 -1.00 -28.08
N ARG A 312 4.90 0.24 -28.05
CA ARG A 312 6.01 0.73 -28.89
C ARG A 312 7.34 0.65 -28.16
N TYR A 313 7.33 0.80 -26.85
CA TYR A 313 8.50 0.89 -25.99
C TYR A 313 8.56 -0.24 -24.95
N ASP A 314 8.02 -1.41 -25.29
CA ASP A 314 7.97 -2.59 -24.42
C ASP A 314 9.36 -2.94 -23.84
N GLN A 315 10.38 -3.00 -24.68
CA GLN A 315 11.76 -3.29 -24.24
C GLN A 315 12.37 -2.21 -23.33
N LEU A 316 11.93 -0.96 -23.48
CA LEU A 316 12.37 0.12 -22.58
C LEU A 316 11.75 -0.06 -21.20
N LEU A 317 10.49 -0.51 -21.14
CA LEU A 317 9.76 -0.74 -19.89
C LEU A 317 10.14 -2.04 -19.21
N HIS A 318 10.45 -3.09 -19.98
CA HIS A 318 10.60 -4.47 -19.48
C HIS A 318 11.99 -5.08 -19.65
N GLY A 319 12.96 -4.28 -20.09
CA GLY A 319 14.32 -4.73 -20.34
C GLY A 319 14.53 -5.33 -21.74
N PRO A 320 15.79 -5.56 -22.13
CA PRO A 320 16.09 -6.10 -23.46
C PRO A 320 15.56 -7.53 -23.60
N ALA A 321 15.05 -7.90 -24.78
CA ALA A 321 14.60 -9.26 -25.08
C ALA A 321 15.68 -10.35 -24.92
N ASN A 322 16.94 -9.98 -24.66
CA ASN A 322 18.05 -10.90 -24.40
C ASN A 322 18.48 -10.93 -22.92
N SER A 323 17.88 -10.11 -22.03
CA SER A 323 18.07 -10.25 -20.56
C SER A 323 17.24 -11.38 -19.97
N HIS A 324 16.54 -12.14 -20.82
CA HIS A 324 16.07 -13.48 -20.51
C HIS A 324 17.29 -14.31 -20.07
N VAL A 325 17.52 -14.35 -18.76
CA VAL A 325 18.42 -15.33 -18.15
C VAL A 325 18.05 -16.67 -18.78
N LEU A 326 19.03 -17.31 -19.44
CA LEU A 326 19.01 -18.42 -20.43
C LEU A 326 18.00 -19.58 -20.26
N MET A 327 17.08 -19.56 -19.31
CA MET A 327 16.07 -20.59 -19.05
C MET A 327 14.66 -20.07 -18.68
N ALA A 328 14.45 -18.76 -18.54
CA ALA A 328 13.13 -18.19 -18.27
C ALA A 328 12.98 -16.84 -18.97
N ASN A 329 12.03 -16.71 -19.91
CA ASN A 329 11.63 -15.44 -20.52
C ASN A 329 11.05 -14.49 -19.44
N ALA A 330 11.92 -13.92 -18.61
CA ALA A 330 11.53 -13.02 -17.54
C ALA A 330 11.58 -11.58 -18.04
N ASN A 331 10.45 -10.89 -17.94
CA ASN A 331 10.35 -9.45 -18.13
C ASN A 331 10.67 -8.74 -16.82
N TYR A 332 11.35 -7.61 -16.89
CA TYR A 332 11.53 -6.74 -15.74
C TYR A 332 10.27 -5.92 -15.47
N PHE A 333 9.95 -5.72 -14.19
CA PHE A 333 8.80 -4.92 -13.79
C PHE A 333 9.22 -3.78 -12.87
N ILE A 334 8.77 -2.55 -13.18
CA ILE A 334 9.07 -1.36 -12.38
C ILE A 334 8.52 -1.52 -10.95
N GLU A 335 7.44 -2.28 -10.79
CA GLU A 335 6.81 -2.58 -9.51
C GLU A 335 7.67 -3.46 -8.58
N ASP A 336 8.70 -4.14 -9.11
CA ASP A 336 9.57 -5.02 -8.33
C ASP A 336 10.77 -4.31 -7.69
N VAL A 337 11.03 -3.03 -8.05
CA VAL A 337 12.13 -2.22 -7.52
C VAL A 337 11.71 -1.19 -6.45
N GLY A 338 10.45 -1.26 -6.00
CA GLY A 338 9.94 -0.46 -4.88
C GLY A 338 10.07 1.05 -5.10
N ILE A 339 10.65 1.76 -4.13
CA ILE A 339 10.77 3.24 -4.20
C ILE A 339 11.61 3.72 -5.38
N LEU A 340 12.51 2.89 -5.92
CA LEU A 340 13.24 3.23 -7.14
C LEU A 340 12.26 3.41 -8.31
N GLY A 341 11.15 2.68 -8.33
CA GLY A 341 10.15 2.77 -9.40
C GLY A 341 9.60 4.17 -9.59
N ILE A 342 9.30 4.90 -8.51
CA ILE A 342 8.83 6.29 -8.64
C ILE A 342 9.95 7.22 -9.12
N VAL A 343 11.18 7.01 -8.67
CA VAL A 343 12.35 7.80 -9.11
C VAL A 343 12.63 7.55 -10.58
N VAL A 344 12.39 6.34 -11.06
CA VAL A 344 12.59 5.95 -12.45
C VAL A 344 11.52 6.51 -13.35
N VAL A 345 10.27 6.64 -12.90
CA VAL A 345 9.22 7.29 -13.68
C VAL A 345 9.41 8.81 -13.70
N PHE A 346 9.60 9.44 -12.55
CA PHE A 346 9.58 10.91 -12.40
C PHE A 346 10.97 11.56 -12.40
N GLY A 347 12.05 10.78 -12.44
CA GLY A 347 13.42 11.27 -12.43
C GLY A 347 13.77 12.08 -11.17
N VAL A 348 14.48 13.20 -11.38
CA VAL A 348 14.91 14.11 -10.32
C VAL A 348 13.71 14.66 -9.53
N LEU A 349 12.59 14.95 -10.19
CA LEU A 349 11.39 15.45 -9.52
C LEU A 349 10.80 14.39 -8.56
N GLY A 350 10.87 13.11 -8.94
CA GLY A 350 10.46 12.00 -8.07
C GLY A 350 11.32 11.94 -6.81
N LEU A 351 12.65 12.05 -6.95
CA LEU A 351 13.58 12.06 -5.82
C LEU A 351 13.33 13.24 -4.87
N ILE A 352 13.15 14.46 -5.41
CA ILE A 352 12.82 15.65 -4.61
C ILE A 352 11.50 15.44 -3.86
N GLY A 353 10.49 14.92 -4.55
CA GLY A 353 9.19 14.60 -3.95
C GLY A 353 9.32 13.60 -2.80
N LEU A 354 10.13 12.56 -2.94
CA LEU A 354 10.39 11.57 -1.88
C LEU A 354 11.09 12.16 -0.67
N ILE A 355 12.11 12.99 -0.88
CA ILE A 355 12.81 13.68 0.22
C ILE A 355 11.83 14.59 0.97
N TYR A 356 11.01 15.35 0.24
CA TYR A 356 10.00 16.21 0.84
C TYR A 356 8.93 15.41 1.59
N PHE A 357 8.48 14.28 1.04
CA PHE A 357 7.57 13.36 1.71
C PHE A 357 8.16 12.83 3.03
N GLY A 358 9.44 12.40 3.02
CA GLY A 358 10.14 11.96 4.22
C GLY A 358 10.24 13.05 5.29
N TYR A 359 10.54 14.28 4.87
CA TYR A 359 10.51 15.45 5.77
C TYR A 359 9.14 15.68 6.40
N LEU A 360 8.05 15.56 5.63
CA LEU A 360 6.69 15.71 6.14
C LEU A 360 6.30 14.60 7.12
N LEU A 361 6.77 13.36 6.90
CA LEU A 361 6.56 12.25 7.84
C LEU A 361 7.26 12.51 9.18
N ILE A 362 8.51 12.98 9.15
CA ILE A 362 9.29 13.28 10.36
C ILE A 362 8.62 14.42 11.14
N THR A 363 8.23 15.50 10.46
CA THR A 363 7.57 16.64 11.11
C THR A 363 6.22 16.26 11.69
N ALA A 364 5.42 15.43 11.01
CA ALA A 364 4.17 14.90 11.57
C ALA A 364 4.40 14.07 12.84
N PHE A 365 5.46 13.25 12.88
CA PHE A 365 5.82 12.49 14.08
C PHE A 365 6.28 13.39 15.24
N ILE A 366 7.01 14.47 14.95
CA ILE A 366 7.48 15.43 15.96
C ILE A 366 6.29 16.19 16.56
N GLN A 367 5.35 16.64 15.72
CA GLN A 367 4.17 17.42 16.13
C GLN A 367 3.14 16.58 16.91
N ALA A 368 3.10 15.26 16.70
CA ALA A 368 2.12 14.42 17.37
C ALA A 368 2.49 14.10 18.83
N HIS A 369 1.47 13.96 19.67
CA HIS A 369 1.62 13.63 21.09
C HIS A 369 0.83 12.38 21.50
N GLY A 370 1.27 11.74 22.60
CA GLY A 370 0.59 10.60 23.23
C GLY A 370 0.33 9.42 22.28
N ARG A 371 -0.93 8.95 22.25
CA ARG A 371 -1.36 7.81 21.42
C ARG A 371 -1.32 8.10 19.92
N TYR A 372 -1.50 9.37 19.51
CA TYR A 372 -1.44 9.76 18.10
C TYR A 372 0.00 9.64 17.59
N LYS A 373 0.99 10.03 18.41
CA LYS A 373 2.41 9.81 18.12
C LYS A 373 2.75 8.33 17.93
N GLN A 374 2.18 7.47 18.77
CA GLN A 374 2.36 6.01 18.68
C GLN A 374 1.74 5.45 17.38
N ALA A 375 0.58 5.94 16.98
CA ALA A 375 -0.05 5.57 15.71
C ALA A 375 0.79 6.02 14.49
N ILE A 376 1.31 7.24 14.50
CA ILE A 376 2.20 7.74 13.44
C ILE A 376 3.50 6.93 13.38
N LEU A 377 4.07 6.56 14.54
CA LEU A 377 5.24 5.68 14.57
C LEU A 377 4.96 4.32 13.89
N LEU A 378 3.80 3.73 14.15
CA LEU A 378 3.41 2.46 13.52
C LEU A 378 3.29 2.61 12.00
N ILE A 379 2.72 3.73 11.53
CA ILE A 379 2.66 4.06 10.10
C ILE A 379 4.07 4.18 9.50
N ILE A 380 4.97 4.92 10.15
CA ILE A 380 6.36 5.11 9.66
C ILE A 380 7.09 3.77 9.60
N LEU A 381 6.96 2.93 10.62
CA LEU A 381 7.55 1.58 10.63
C LEU A 381 7.01 0.73 9.48
N TYR A 382 5.71 0.81 9.21
CA TYR A 382 5.11 0.11 8.07
C TYR A 382 5.69 0.59 6.74
N LEU A 383 5.70 1.91 6.50
CA LEU A 383 6.26 2.51 5.29
C LEU A 383 7.74 2.14 5.10
N ALA A 384 8.54 2.19 6.16
CA ALA A 384 9.95 1.82 6.12
C ALA A 384 10.14 0.33 5.79
N SER A 385 9.28 -0.54 6.33
CA SER A 385 9.36 -2.00 6.07
C SER A 385 8.95 -2.40 4.65
N THR A 386 8.15 -1.58 3.97
CA THR A 386 7.64 -1.88 2.62
C THR A 386 8.38 -1.15 1.50
N VAL A 387 9.17 -0.12 1.82
CA VAL A 387 9.77 0.82 0.84
C VAL A 387 10.63 0.16 -0.24
N ALA A 388 11.36 -0.91 0.09
CA ALA A 388 12.37 -1.48 -0.79
C ALA A 388 11.78 -2.36 -1.92
N THR A 389 10.67 -3.05 -1.67
CA THR A 389 10.12 -4.04 -2.62
C THR A 389 8.60 -4.02 -2.75
N LEU A 390 7.89 -3.39 -1.81
CA LEU A 390 6.43 -3.31 -1.77
C LEU A 390 6.01 -1.86 -1.61
N SER A 391 6.67 -0.97 -2.35
CA SER A 391 6.49 0.46 -2.18
C SER A 391 5.03 0.82 -2.37
N LEU A 392 4.47 1.59 -1.44
CA LEU A 392 3.09 2.04 -1.59
C LEU A 392 2.90 3.06 -2.72
N LEU A 393 3.99 3.46 -3.38
CA LEU A 393 3.97 4.33 -4.56
C LEU A 393 3.74 3.56 -5.85
N ASP A 394 3.80 2.23 -5.81
CA ASP A 394 3.55 1.39 -6.98
C ASP A 394 2.07 1.49 -7.41
N PRO A 395 1.76 1.35 -8.73
CA PRO A 395 0.40 1.39 -9.26
C PRO A 395 -0.61 0.53 -8.48
N GLN A 396 -0.19 -0.66 -8.05
CA GLN A 396 -1.02 -1.61 -7.30
C GLN A 396 -1.38 -1.10 -5.89
N ARG A 397 -0.49 -0.34 -5.25
CA ARG A 397 -0.55 0.02 -3.82
C ARG A 397 -0.84 1.49 -3.55
N ILE A 398 -0.83 2.32 -4.59
CA ILE A 398 -0.99 3.79 -4.51
C ILE A 398 -2.26 4.23 -3.76
N PHE A 399 -3.33 3.42 -3.81
CA PHE A 399 -4.55 3.65 -3.03
C PHE A 399 -4.27 3.69 -1.52
N TYR A 400 -3.48 2.74 -1.01
CA TYR A 400 -3.17 2.60 0.42
C TYR A 400 -2.32 3.78 0.91
N LEU A 401 -1.40 4.28 0.07
CA LEU A 401 -0.60 5.45 0.40
C LEU A 401 -1.47 6.67 0.68
N PHE A 402 -2.39 7.03 -0.21
CA PHE A 402 -3.21 8.23 0.00
C PHE A 402 -4.15 8.12 1.19
N PHE A 403 -4.61 6.90 1.50
CA PHE A 403 -5.34 6.66 2.74
C PHE A 403 -4.45 6.85 3.98
N ILE A 404 -3.21 6.36 3.95
CA ILE A 404 -2.24 6.56 5.02
C ILE A 404 -1.92 8.04 5.21
N ILE A 405 -1.68 8.79 4.12
CA ILE A 405 -1.40 10.23 4.18
C ILE A 405 -2.60 10.97 4.79
N TYR A 406 -3.82 10.65 4.37
CA TYR A 406 -5.05 11.16 4.98
C TYR A 406 -5.12 10.87 6.49
N LEU A 407 -4.74 9.66 6.91
CA LEU A 407 -4.78 9.29 8.32
C LEU A 407 -3.73 10.07 9.13
N ILE A 408 -2.51 10.25 8.62
CA ILE A 408 -1.50 11.09 9.29
C ILE A 408 -1.99 12.53 9.42
N GLU A 409 -2.60 13.07 8.37
CA GLU A 409 -3.22 14.41 8.37
C GLU A 409 -4.26 14.53 9.50
N TYR A 410 -5.18 13.57 9.60
CA TYR A 410 -6.18 13.51 10.67
C TYR A 410 -5.53 13.42 12.07
N LEU A 411 -4.54 12.54 12.24
CA LEU A 411 -3.86 12.32 13.53
C LEU A 411 -3.07 13.55 14.00
N THR A 412 -2.53 14.34 13.07
CA THR A 412 -1.76 15.55 13.36
C THR A 412 -2.70 16.72 13.71
N ASN A 413 -3.80 16.87 12.97
CA ASN A 413 -4.77 17.95 13.18
C ASN A 413 -5.55 17.83 14.51
N HIS A 414 -5.81 16.61 14.99
CA HIS A 414 -6.46 16.38 16.29
C HIS A 414 -5.65 16.81 17.51
N VAL A 415 -4.35 17.02 17.35
CA VAL A 415 -3.47 17.53 18.41
C VAL A 415 -3.64 19.05 18.52
N LEU A 416 -3.62 19.76 17.39
CA LEU A 416 -3.73 21.22 17.36
C LEU A 416 -5.13 21.77 17.69
N SER A 417 -6.20 21.01 17.45
CA SER A 417 -7.56 21.49 17.78
C SER A 417 -7.77 21.62 19.29
N LYS A 418 -7.08 20.80 20.10
CA LYS A 418 -7.11 20.91 21.56
C LYS A 418 -6.36 22.14 22.06
N ASP A 419 -5.21 22.45 21.46
CA ASP A 419 -4.42 23.62 21.83
C ASP A 419 -5.15 24.94 21.49
N LEU A 420 -6.05 24.93 20.48
CA LEU A 420 -6.86 26.10 20.12
C LEU A 420 -8.13 26.25 20.98
N GLU A 421 -8.72 25.16 21.44
CA GLU A 421 -9.85 25.18 22.40
C GLU A 421 -9.39 25.58 23.82
N GLU A 422 -8.12 25.40 24.18
CA GLU A 422 -7.55 25.87 25.46
C GLU A 422 -7.17 27.37 25.44
N ILE A 423 -7.24 28.03 24.29
CA ILE A 423 -6.94 29.47 24.11
C ILE A 423 -8.23 30.32 23.99
N GLN A 424 -9.40 29.70 23.90
CA GLN A 424 -10.72 30.35 23.98
C GLN A 424 -11.35 30.15 25.35
#